data_AF-A0A098S5C9-F1
#
_entry.id   AF-A0A098S5C9-F1
#
_cell.length_a   1.000
_cell.length_b   1.000
_cell.length_c   1.000
_cell.angle_alpha   90.00
_cell.angle_beta   90.00
_cell.angle_gamma   90.00
#
_symmetry.space_group_name_H-M   'P 1'
#
loop_
_entity.id
_entity.type
_entity.pdbx_description
1 polymer ?
#
loop_
_entity_poly.entity_id
_entity_poly.type
_entity_poly.pdbx_seq_one_letter_code
_entity_poly.pdbx_strand_id
1 'polypeptide(L)'
;MTDTYRHKGMRRKLVEQLSAKGIRDEQILNAIGTLPRHFFLDKAFEEWAYQDKPFPIGNEQTISQPYTVAYQTSLLEVKKRDKILEIGTGSGYQAGILAMLGARVYTIERQELLHRRAKKLLDQLQLGNIRCYLRDGYKGLPEFAPFDKILVTAGAPEIPEPLLLQLKVGGQLVIPVGEKAQKMLRLTRLNKAGDVETEKFADFKFVPFLKGINKV
;
A
#
# COMPACT_ATOMS: atom_id res chain seq x y z
N MET A 1 13.98 0.13 18.29
CA MET A 1 12.83 0.87 17.73
C MET A 1 12.19 1.60 18.89
N THR A 2 12.23 2.93 18.92
CA THR A 2 11.77 3.72 20.09
C THR A 2 10.63 4.65 19.67
N ASP A 3 9.44 4.45 20.23
CA ASP A 3 8.27 5.28 19.97
C ASP A 3 8.05 6.28 21.12
N THR A 4 8.71 7.44 21.02
CA THR A 4 8.72 8.47 22.08
C THR A 4 7.38 9.22 22.20
N TYR A 5 7.20 9.96 23.29
CA TYR A 5 6.06 10.89 23.42
C TYR A 5 6.03 11.94 22.31
N ARG A 6 7.21 12.40 21.85
CA ARG A 6 7.31 13.31 20.70
C ARG A 6 6.75 12.66 19.43
N HIS A 7 7.09 11.39 19.16
CA HIS A 7 6.57 10.66 18.00
C HIS A 7 5.04 10.50 18.06
N LYS A 8 4.51 10.11 19.23
CA LYS A 8 3.06 10.01 19.46
C LYS A 8 2.35 11.35 19.24
N GLY A 9 2.91 12.45 19.74
CA GLY A 9 2.37 13.79 19.54
C GLY A 9 2.36 14.23 18.07
N MET A 10 3.43 13.99 17.33
CA MET A 10 3.51 14.29 15.89
C MET A 10 2.53 13.44 15.07
N ARG A 11 2.42 12.16 15.40
CA ARG A 11 1.47 11.23 14.76
C ARG A 11 0.01 11.62 14.99
N ARG A 12 -0.34 12.07 16.19
CA ARG A 12 -1.69 12.57 16.49
C ARG A 12 -2.04 13.79 15.62
N LYS A 13 -1.12 14.75 15.51
CA LYS A 13 -1.30 15.91 14.60
C LYS A 13 -1.46 15.50 13.14
N LEU A 14 -0.71 14.49 12.69
CA LEU A 14 -0.89 13.93 11.36
C LEU A 14 -2.31 13.36 11.18
N VAL A 15 -2.80 12.56 12.13
CA VAL A 15 -4.16 11.99 12.08
C VAL A 15 -5.23 13.08 12.02
N GLU A 16 -5.11 14.14 12.84
CA GLU A 16 -6.00 15.31 12.80
C GLU A 16 -5.99 15.98 11.41
N GLN A 17 -4.80 16.15 10.82
CA GLN A 17 -4.64 16.70 9.47
C GLN A 17 -5.30 15.81 8.41
N LEU A 18 -5.16 14.48 8.50
CA LEU A 18 -5.79 13.55 7.56
C LEU A 18 -7.32 13.59 7.66
N SER A 19 -7.85 13.68 8.88
CA SER A 19 -9.28 13.84 9.12
C SER A 19 -9.81 15.14 8.52
N ALA A 20 -9.12 16.26 8.74
CA ALA A 20 -9.47 17.56 8.15
C ALA A 20 -9.43 17.55 6.61
N LYS A 21 -8.61 16.70 6.00
CA LYS A 21 -8.54 16.49 4.54
C LYS A 21 -9.63 15.54 4.00
N GLY A 22 -10.53 15.05 4.84
CA GLY A 22 -11.67 14.24 4.43
C GLY A 22 -11.51 12.73 4.56
N ILE A 23 -10.44 12.24 5.22
CA ILE A 23 -10.37 10.82 5.63
C ILE A 23 -11.32 10.63 6.81
N ARG A 24 -12.44 9.94 6.58
CA ARG A 24 -13.52 9.77 7.57
C ARG A 24 -13.53 8.41 8.28
N ASP A 25 -12.85 7.41 7.73
CA ASP A 25 -12.83 6.08 8.32
C ASP A 25 -11.95 6.07 9.58
N GLU A 26 -12.58 5.94 10.74
CA GLU A 26 -11.92 5.91 12.05
C GLU A 26 -10.96 4.72 12.21
N GLN A 27 -11.24 3.58 11.57
CA GLN A 27 -10.35 2.41 11.64
C GLN A 27 -9.04 2.72 10.90
N ILE A 28 -9.11 3.42 9.76
CA ILE A 28 -7.92 3.87 9.00
C ILE A 28 -7.13 4.91 9.81
N LEU A 29 -7.81 5.92 10.35
CA LEU A 29 -7.18 6.95 11.18
C LEU A 29 -6.51 6.33 12.42
N ASN A 30 -7.16 5.37 13.07
CA ASN A 30 -6.61 4.65 14.23
C ASN A 30 -5.40 3.79 13.84
N ALA A 31 -5.45 3.08 12.70
CA ALA A 31 -4.31 2.30 12.20
C ALA A 31 -3.08 3.20 11.96
N ILE A 32 -3.27 4.35 11.32
CA ILE A 32 -2.20 5.36 11.10
C ILE A 32 -1.74 5.98 12.44
N GLY A 33 -2.67 6.20 13.37
CA GLY A 33 -2.40 6.71 14.71
C GLY A 33 -1.63 5.72 15.60
N THR A 34 -1.68 4.43 15.27
CA THR A 34 -1.06 3.36 16.06
C THR A 34 0.26 2.88 15.46
N LEU A 35 0.35 2.74 14.13
CA LEU A 35 1.54 2.22 13.48
C LEU A 35 2.65 3.30 13.40
N PRO A 36 3.84 3.10 14.00
CA PRO A 36 4.86 4.14 14.03
C PRO A 36 5.56 4.31 12.68
N ARG A 37 5.09 5.25 11.85
CA ARG A 37 5.63 5.53 10.51
C ARG A 37 7.14 5.77 10.47
N HIS A 38 7.72 6.36 11.53
CA HIS A 38 9.17 6.59 11.62
C HIS A 38 10.00 5.29 11.68
N PHE A 39 9.41 4.14 11.98
CA PHE A 39 10.12 2.85 11.90
C PHE A 39 10.34 2.39 10.44
N PHE A 40 9.58 2.95 9.50
CA PHE A 40 9.60 2.60 8.07
C PHE A 40 10.49 3.54 7.25
N LEU A 41 11.30 4.35 7.93
CA LEU A 41 12.13 5.41 7.36
C LEU A 41 13.57 5.26 7.85
N ASP A 42 14.50 5.85 7.10
CA ASP A 42 15.85 6.09 7.62
C ASP A 42 15.79 7.04 8.82
N LYS A 43 16.69 6.85 9.80
CA LYS A 43 16.81 7.72 10.98
C LYS A 43 17.01 9.19 10.60
N ALA A 44 17.68 9.45 9.48
CA ALA A 44 17.83 10.80 8.96
C ALA A 44 16.47 11.49 8.76
N PHE A 45 15.39 10.75 8.46
CA PHE A 45 14.05 11.30 8.24
C PHE A 45 13.12 11.26 9.46
N GLU A 46 13.59 10.82 10.63
CA GLU A 46 12.75 10.58 11.81
C GLU A 46 11.94 11.81 12.24
N GLU A 47 12.55 13.00 12.21
CA GLU A 47 11.89 14.26 12.58
C GLU A 47 10.78 14.68 11.61
N TRP A 48 10.84 14.22 10.36
CA TRP A 48 9.87 14.54 9.32
C TRP A 48 8.90 13.40 9.03
N ALA A 49 9.02 12.26 9.71
CA ALA A 49 8.26 11.04 9.45
C ALA A 49 6.73 11.22 9.44
N TYR A 50 6.23 12.23 10.15
CA TYR A 50 4.81 12.54 10.29
C TYR A 50 4.37 13.79 9.53
N GLN A 51 5.22 14.32 8.65
CA GLN A 51 4.76 15.27 7.65
C GLN A 51 3.95 14.53 6.58
N ASP A 52 2.87 15.15 6.12
CA ASP A 52 2.03 14.58 5.08
C ASP A 52 2.66 14.75 3.68
N LYS A 53 3.80 14.09 3.45
CA LYS A 53 4.55 14.08 2.20
C LYS A 53 5.28 12.73 2.01
N PRO A 54 5.66 12.37 0.78
CA PRO A 54 6.47 11.18 0.55
C PRO A 54 7.92 11.41 0.95
N PHE A 55 8.66 10.33 1.21
CA PHE A 55 10.09 10.39 1.53
C PHE A 55 10.86 9.27 0.83
N PRO A 56 12.15 9.48 0.47
CA PRO A 56 12.99 8.43 -0.11
C PRO A 56 13.19 7.26 0.86
N ILE A 57 13.19 6.04 0.32
CA ILE A 57 13.49 4.80 1.06
C ILE A 57 14.64 3.98 0.45
N GLY A 58 15.36 4.58 -0.52
CA GLY A 58 16.40 3.91 -1.30
C GLY A 58 15.86 3.29 -2.59
N ASN A 59 16.78 2.83 -3.45
CA ASN A 59 16.48 2.21 -4.75
C ASN A 59 15.53 3.05 -5.63
N GLU A 60 15.65 4.38 -5.57
CA GLU A 60 14.77 5.35 -6.26
C GLU A 60 13.28 5.24 -5.90
N GLN A 61 12.97 4.57 -4.78
CA GLN A 61 11.61 4.42 -4.29
C GLN A 61 11.31 5.42 -3.16
N THR A 62 10.02 5.62 -2.93
CA THR A 62 9.53 6.47 -1.84
C THR A 62 8.51 5.72 -0.98
N ILE A 63 8.46 6.03 0.31
CA ILE A 63 7.28 5.74 1.12
C ILE A 63 6.21 6.78 0.76
N SER A 64 5.02 6.32 0.38
CA SER A 64 3.92 7.19 -0.04
C SER A 64 3.50 8.17 1.04
N GLN A 65 3.05 9.35 0.63
CA GLN A 65 2.41 10.34 1.49
C GLN A 65 1.33 9.68 2.39
N PRO A 66 1.25 10.02 3.69
CA PRO A 66 0.22 9.51 4.59
C PRO A 66 -1.22 9.66 4.07
N TYR A 67 -1.55 10.81 3.48
CA TYR A 67 -2.86 11.01 2.83
C TYR A 67 -3.09 10.01 1.70
N THR A 68 -2.10 9.77 0.83
CA THR A 68 -2.23 8.77 -0.25
C THR A 68 -2.46 7.36 0.30
N VAL A 69 -1.74 6.97 1.36
CA VAL A 69 -1.94 5.68 2.06
C VAL A 69 -3.37 5.59 2.59
N ALA A 70 -3.84 6.61 3.30
CA ALA A 70 -5.19 6.65 3.82
C ALA A 70 -6.25 6.62 2.71
N TYR A 71 -6.04 7.40 1.64
CA TYR A 71 -6.95 7.53 0.51
C TYR A 71 -7.10 6.21 -0.25
N GLN A 72 -5.99 5.57 -0.62
CA GLN A 72 -6.00 4.26 -1.28
C GLN A 72 -6.67 3.21 -0.39
N THR A 73 -6.41 3.24 0.92
CA THR A 73 -7.02 2.31 1.88
C THR A 73 -8.53 2.54 2.02
N SER A 74 -9.00 3.79 1.99
CA SER A 74 -10.42 4.14 2.01
C SER A 74 -11.15 3.61 0.77
N LEU A 75 -10.57 3.79 -0.42
CA LEU A 75 -11.14 3.27 -1.67
C LEU A 75 -11.20 1.74 -1.70
N LEU A 76 -10.24 1.11 -1.03
CA LEU A 76 -10.14 -0.34 -0.94
C LEU A 76 -11.22 -0.94 -0.04
N GLU A 77 -11.90 -0.17 0.82
CA GLU A 77 -13.00 -0.65 1.69
C GLU A 77 -12.65 -1.95 2.45
N VAL A 78 -11.47 -1.94 3.10
CA VAL A 78 -10.89 -3.13 3.74
C VAL A 78 -11.81 -3.69 4.84
N LYS A 79 -12.09 -4.99 4.76
CA LYS A 79 -12.82 -5.76 5.76
C LYS A 79 -11.87 -6.72 6.48
N LYS A 80 -12.17 -7.00 7.75
CA LYS A 80 -11.43 -8.01 8.52
C LYS A 80 -11.41 -9.34 7.77
N ARG A 81 -10.25 -9.99 7.73
CA ARG A 81 -9.96 -11.27 7.07
C ARG A 81 -9.92 -11.24 5.54
N ASP A 82 -10.10 -10.08 4.91
CA ASP A 82 -9.87 -9.93 3.48
C ASP A 82 -8.49 -10.47 3.11
N LYS A 83 -8.43 -11.24 2.03
CA LYS A 83 -7.18 -11.64 1.41
C LYS A 83 -6.78 -10.56 0.42
N ILE A 84 -5.76 -9.78 0.77
CA ILE A 84 -5.33 -8.61 -0.03
C ILE A 84 -3.97 -8.88 -0.65
N LEU A 85 -3.85 -8.64 -1.96
CA LEU A 85 -2.56 -8.55 -2.64
C LEU A 85 -2.15 -7.08 -2.76
N GLU A 86 -1.04 -6.71 -2.15
CA GLU A 86 -0.37 -5.43 -2.35
C GLU A 86 0.77 -5.60 -3.37
N ILE A 87 0.84 -4.72 -4.36
CA ILE A 87 1.94 -4.63 -5.31
C ILE A 87 2.75 -3.36 -5.02
N GLY A 88 4.00 -3.55 -4.63
CA GLY A 88 4.92 -2.50 -4.18
C GLY A 88 5.01 -2.45 -2.66
N THR A 89 5.66 -3.44 -2.05
CA THR A 89 5.88 -3.45 -0.58
C THR A 89 6.62 -2.18 -0.14
N GLY A 90 7.65 -1.76 -0.88
CA GLY A 90 8.47 -0.60 -0.56
C GLY A 90 9.05 -0.68 0.84
N SER A 91 8.61 0.22 1.73
CA SER A 91 9.01 0.20 3.14
C SER A 91 8.25 -0.83 3.99
N GLY A 92 7.09 -1.29 3.53
CA GLY A 92 6.15 -2.14 4.27
C GLY A 92 5.08 -1.36 5.05
N TYR A 93 5.08 -0.01 4.99
CA TYR A 93 4.14 0.79 5.79
C TYR A 93 2.68 0.56 5.39
N GLN A 94 2.36 0.56 4.09
CA GLN A 94 1.01 0.30 3.59
C GLN A 94 0.56 -1.13 3.93
N ALA A 95 1.42 -2.14 3.71
CA ALA A 95 1.19 -3.51 4.19
C ALA A 95 0.81 -3.57 5.68
N GLY A 96 1.53 -2.81 6.52
CA GLY A 96 1.27 -2.72 7.95
C GLY A 96 -0.08 -2.09 8.27
N ILE A 97 -0.47 -1.02 7.58
CA ILE A 97 -1.80 -0.41 7.73
C ILE A 97 -2.90 -1.42 7.36
N LEU A 98 -2.77 -2.13 6.24
CA LEU A 98 -3.74 -3.15 5.84
C LEU A 98 -3.85 -4.28 6.87
N ALA A 99 -2.73 -4.73 7.43
CA ALA A 99 -2.70 -5.76 8.47
C ALA A 99 -3.35 -5.29 9.78
N MET A 100 -3.15 -4.02 10.17
CA MET A 100 -3.79 -3.40 11.34
C MET A 100 -5.33 -3.35 11.21
N LEU A 101 -5.84 -3.26 9.98
CA LEU A 101 -7.28 -3.36 9.68
C LEU A 101 -7.80 -4.82 9.70
N GLY A 102 -6.93 -5.79 9.98
CA GLY A 102 -7.27 -7.20 10.09
C GLY A 102 -7.25 -7.97 8.77
N ALA A 103 -6.68 -7.41 7.70
CA ALA A 103 -6.49 -8.12 6.44
C ALA A 103 -5.36 -9.15 6.52
N ARG A 104 -5.45 -10.20 5.69
CA ARG A 104 -4.36 -11.13 5.37
C ARG A 104 -3.64 -10.62 4.14
N VAL A 105 -2.50 -10.00 4.34
CA VAL A 105 -1.77 -9.26 3.32
C VAL A 105 -0.71 -10.14 2.67
N TYR A 106 -0.74 -10.21 1.35
CA TYR A 106 0.30 -10.74 0.50
C TYR A 106 0.91 -9.56 -0.21
N THR A 107 2.20 -9.30 -0.04
CA THR A 107 2.83 -8.10 -0.63
C THR A 107 4.01 -8.49 -1.50
N ILE A 108 4.03 -7.94 -2.72
CA ILE A 108 5.10 -8.17 -3.70
C ILE A 108 6.00 -6.95 -3.77
N GLU A 109 7.30 -7.20 -3.73
CA GLU A 109 8.35 -6.23 -4.02
C GLU A 109 9.25 -6.77 -5.11
N ARG A 110 9.71 -5.88 -6.01
CA ARG A 110 10.65 -6.23 -7.08
C ARG A 110 12.10 -5.91 -6.73
N GLN A 111 12.35 -4.95 -5.83
CA GLN A 111 13.66 -4.52 -5.38
C GLN A 111 14.13 -5.41 -4.22
N GLU A 112 15.13 -6.25 -4.44
CA GLU A 112 15.58 -7.24 -3.45
C GLU A 112 16.01 -6.62 -2.12
N LEU A 113 16.71 -5.49 -2.14
CA LEU A 113 17.13 -4.78 -0.93
C LEU A 113 15.92 -4.27 -0.12
N LEU A 114 14.92 -3.70 -0.78
CA LEU A 114 13.69 -3.23 -0.11
C LEU A 114 12.88 -4.41 0.43
N HIS A 115 12.74 -5.48 -0.35
CA HIS A 115 12.06 -6.71 0.06
C HIS A 115 12.65 -7.26 1.37
N ARG A 116 13.98 -7.42 1.43
CA ARG A 116 14.68 -7.94 2.62
C ARG A 116 14.49 -7.03 3.83
N ARG A 117 14.61 -5.71 3.64
CA ARG A 117 14.45 -4.71 4.72
C ARG A 117 13.01 -4.68 5.25
N ALA A 118 12.03 -4.57 4.37
CA ALA A 118 10.61 -4.54 4.73
C ALA A 118 10.20 -5.83 5.43
N LYS A 119 10.56 -7.01 4.88
CA LYS A 119 10.28 -8.30 5.52
C LYS A 119 10.84 -8.35 6.95
N LYS A 120 12.12 -8.00 7.12
CA LYS A 120 12.76 -8.00 8.45
C LYS A 120 12.04 -7.06 9.43
N LEU A 121 11.69 -5.85 8.99
CA LEU A 121 10.97 -4.89 9.83
C LEU A 121 9.58 -5.39 10.21
N LEU A 122 8.81 -5.90 9.26
CA LEU A 122 7.45 -6.40 9.49
C LEU A 122 7.45 -7.62 10.43
N ASP A 123 8.44 -8.52 10.30
CA ASP A 123 8.66 -9.63 11.23
C ASP A 123 8.96 -9.11 12.66
N GLN A 124 9.82 -8.08 12.78
CA GLN A 124 10.15 -7.45 14.07
C GLN A 124 8.97 -6.74 14.73
N LEU A 125 8.08 -6.16 13.94
CA LEU A 125 6.84 -5.53 14.42
C LEU A 125 5.74 -6.54 14.75
N GLN A 126 5.98 -7.84 14.51
CA GLN A 126 5.06 -8.94 14.80
C GLN A 126 3.69 -8.76 14.13
N LEU A 127 3.68 -8.18 12.93
CA LEU A 127 2.48 -8.04 12.10
C LEU A 127 2.21 -9.38 11.38
N GLY A 128 1.76 -10.38 12.15
CA GLY A 128 1.70 -11.79 11.74
C GLY A 128 0.77 -12.12 10.55
N ASN A 129 0.02 -11.14 10.05
CA ASN A 129 -0.89 -11.31 8.91
C ASN A 129 -0.28 -10.87 7.58
N ILE A 130 1.04 -10.68 7.49
CA ILE A 130 1.73 -10.22 6.26
C ILE A 130 2.68 -11.30 5.73
N ARG A 131 2.61 -11.55 4.43
CA ARG A 131 3.54 -12.42 3.69
C ARG A 131 4.20 -11.63 2.58
N CYS A 132 5.52 -11.48 2.65
CA CYS A 132 6.31 -10.74 1.66
C CYS A 132 6.88 -11.67 0.58
N TYR A 133 6.86 -11.23 -0.68
CA TYR A 133 7.37 -11.98 -1.83
C TYR A 133 8.27 -11.09 -2.70
N LEU A 134 9.44 -11.62 -3.09
CA LEU A 134 10.32 -10.97 -4.07
C LEU A 134 9.94 -11.46 -5.48
N ARG A 135 9.13 -10.68 -6.20
CA ARG A 135 8.56 -11.08 -7.49
C ARG A 135 8.28 -9.90 -8.41
N ASP A 136 7.96 -10.21 -9.66
CA ASP A 136 7.41 -9.26 -10.62
C ASP A 136 5.92 -9.03 -10.32
N GLY A 137 5.59 -7.81 -9.88
CA GLY A 137 4.22 -7.43 -9.56
C GLY A 137 3.25 -7.49 -10.73
N TYR A 138 3.71 -7.36 -11.99
CA TYR A 138 2.82 -7.43 -13.17
C TYR A 138 2.14 -8.79 -13.29
N LYS A 139 2.77 -9.84 -12.77
CA LYS A 139 2.25 -11.21 -12.81
C LYS A 139 1.32 -11.51 -11.64
N GLY A 140 1.21 -10.60 -10.67
CA GLY A 140 0.52 -10.84 -9.41
C GLY A 140 1.09 -12.06 -8.67
N LEU A 141 0.21 -12.79 -7.99
CA LEU A 141 0.54 -13.95 -7.17
C LEU A 141 -0.45 -15.11 -7.40
N PRO A 142 -0.43 -15.73 -8.59
CA PRO A 142 -1.49 -16.64 -9.04
C PRO A 142 -1.67 -17.86 -8.14
N GLU A 143 -0.61 -18.37 -7.50
CA GLU A 143 -0.72 -19.54 -6.61
C GLU A 143 -1.47 -19.24 -5.30
N PHE A 144 -1.69 -17.95 -4.99
CA PHE A 144 -2.54 -17.51 -3.89
C PHE A 144 -3.82 -16.81 -4.37
N ALA A 145 -4.08 -16.74 -5.67
CA ALA A 145 -5.37 -16.28 -6.16
C ALA A 145 -6.51 -17.24 -5.74
N PRO A 146 -7.77 -16.78 -5.69
CA PRO A 146 -8.19 -15.40 -5.91
C PRO A 146 -8.10 -14.52 -4.64
N PHE A 147 -7.94 -13.22 -4.85
CA PHE A 147 -7.89 -12.19 -3.81
C PHE A 147 -9.23 -11.48 -3.67
N ASP A 148 -9.58 -11.12 -2.44
CA ASP A 148 -10.72 -10.24 -2.18
C ASP A 148 -10.43 -8.85 -2.75
N LYS A 149 -9.19 -8.39 -2.60
CA LYS A 149 -8.78 -7.05 -3.02
C LYS A 149 -7.33 -7.01 -3.47
N ILE A 150 -7.02 -6.09 -4.37
CA ILE A 150 -5.66 -5.82 -4.85
C ILE A 150 -5.38 -4.32 -4.74
N LEU A 151 -4.21 -3.96 -4.21
CA LEU A 151 -3.74 -2.59 -4.08
C LEU A 151 -2.42 -2.44 -4.81
N VAL A 152 -2.31 -1.46 -5.71
CA VAL A 152 -1.06 -1.15 -6.41
C VAL A 152 -0.55 0.21 -5.93
N THR A 153 0.68 0.25 -5.46
CA THR A 153 1.35 1.44 -4.91
C THR A 153 2.44 2.00 -5.85
N ALA A 154 2.31 1.70 -7.15
CA ALA A 154 3.16 2.22 -8.24
C ALA A 154 2.29 2.62 -9.43
N GLY A 155 2.69 3.66 -10.16
CA GLY A 155 1.97 4.18 -11.32
C GLY A 155 2.09 3.23 -12.51
N ALA A 156 0.97 2.63 -12.92
CA ALA A 156 0.92 1.73 -14.06
C ALA A 156 0.60 2.51 -15.35
N PRO A 157 1.26 2.21 -16.48
CA PRO A 157 0.87 2.82 -17.76
C PRO A 157 -0.53 2.35 -18.20
N GLU A 158 -0.88 1.11 -17.87
CA GLU A 158 -2.16 0.47 -18.15
C GLU A 158 -2.50 -0.50 -17.02
N ILE A 159 -3.76 -0.97 -16.96
CA ILE A 159 -4.20 -1.93 -15.96
C ILE A 159 -3.67 -3.33 -16.32
N PRO A 160 -2.86 -3.99 -15.48
CA PRO A 160 -2.38 -5.33 -15.81
C PRO A 160 -3.50 -6.37 -15.71
N GLU A 161 -3.82 -7.01 -16.83
CA GLU A 161 -4.82 -8.08 -16.93
C GLU A 161 -4.60 -9.21 -15.90
N PRO A 162 -3.37 -9.69 -15.59
CA PRO A 162 -3.17 -10.73 -14.60
C PRO A 162 -3.69 -10.38 -13.21
N LEU A 163 -3.71 -9.09 -12.84
CA LEU A 163 -4.25 -8.66 -11.54
C LEU A 163 -5.79 -8.77 -11.54
N LEU A 164 -6.46 -8.38 -12.63
CA LEU A 164 -7.91 -8.51 -12.75
C LEU A 164 -8.36 -9.97 -12.69
N LEU A 165 -7.64 -10.87 -13.37
CA LEU A 165 -7.95 -12.29 -13.38
C LEU A 165 -7.80 -12.94 -11.98
N GLN A 166 -6.95 -12.37 -11.13
CA GLN A 166 -6.71 -12.83 -9.77
C GLN A 166 -7.69 -12.26 -8.73
N LEU A 167 -8.59 -11.35 -9.11
CA LEU A 167 -9.68 -10.89 -8.22
C LEU A 167 -10.80 -11.93 -8.13
N LYS A 168 -11.44 -12.04 -6.97
CA LYS A 168 -12.76 -12.68 -6.86
C LYS A 168 -13.81 -11.87 -7.63
N VAL A 169 -14.92 -12.51 -7.99
CA VAL A 169 -16.14 -11.77 -8.36
C VAL A 169 -16.59 -10.96 -7.15
N GLY A 170 -16.90 -9.67 -7.37
CA GLY A 170 -17.11 -8.66 -6.33
C GLY A 170 -15.83 -8.13 -5.68
N GLY A 171 -14.66 -8.63 -6.07
CA GLY A 171 -13.37 -8.14 -5.59
C GLY A 171 -12.96 -6.82 -6.25
N GLN A 172 -12.12 -6.05 -5.55
CA GLN A 172 -11.74 -4.70 -5.95
C GLN A 172 -10.23 -4.57 -6.21
N LEU A 173 -9.85 -3.90 -7.29
CA LEU A 173 -8.48 -3.44 -7.55
C LEU A 173 -8.44 -1.91 -7.44
N VAL A 174 -7.54 -1.39 -6.60
CA VAL A 174 -7.22 0.04 -6.54
C VAL A 174 -5.83 0.26 -7.11
N ILE A 175 -5.73 1.07 -8.16
CA ILE A 175 -4.50 1.26 -8.96
C ILE A 175 -4.41 2.69 -9.53
N PRO A 176 -3.24 3.36 -9.41
CA PRO A 176 -2.98 4.60 -10.12
C PRO A 176 -2.53 4.30 -11.57
N VAL A 177 -3.25 4.85 -12.56
CA VAL A 177 -2.99 4.60 -13.99
C VAL A 177 -2.71 5.88 -14.77
N GLY A 178 -1.62 5.90 -15.53
CA GLY A 178 -1.20 7.02 -16.39
C GLY A 178 0.32 7.23 -16.42
N GLU A 179 0.80 8.01 -17.38
CA GLU A 179 2.25 8.24 -17.57
C GLU A 179 2.80 9.38 -16.71
N LYS A 180 2.37 10.64 -16.95
CA LYS A 180 2.90 11.84 -16.26
C LYS A 180 2.16 12.19 -14.97
N ALA A 181 0.84 11.98 -14.98
CA ALA A 181 -0.04 12.05 -13.84
C ALA A 181 -0.93 10.81 -13.89
N GLN A 182 -1.13 10.17 -12.74
CA GLN A 182 -1.93 8.97 -12.65
C GLN A 182 -3.30 9.28 -12.09
N LYS A 183 -4.35 8.87 -12.81
CA LYS A 183 -5.70 8.84 -12.27
C LYS A 183 -5.78 7.65 -11.32
N MET A 184 -6.22 7.87 -10.07
CA MET A 184 -6.53 6.75 -9.19
C MET A 184 -7.82 6.08 -9.68
N LEU A 185 -7.77 4.76 -9.88
CA LEU A 185 -8.89 3.95 -10.33
C LEU A 185 -9.28 2.94 -9.26
N ARG A 186 -10.58 2.63 -9.18
CA ARG A 186 -11.10 1.42 -8.53
C ARG A 186 -11.81 0.59 -9.58
N LEU A 187 -11.47 -0.69 -9.66
CA LEU A 187 -12.11 -1.65 -10.55
C LEU A 187 -12.78 -2.74 -9.73
N THR A 188 -14.05 -3.01 -10.00
CA THR A 188 -14.81 -4.08 -9.34
C THR A 188 -15.09 -5.18 -10.36
N ARG A 189 -14.66 -6.42 -10.07
CA ARG A 189 -14.91 -7.56 -10.96
C ARG A 189 -16.38 -7.98 -10.86
N LEU A 190 -17.12 -7.90 -11.96
CA LEU A 190 -18.57 -8.15 -11.98
C LEU A 190 -18.91 -9.63 -12.15
N ASN A 191 -18.10 -10.39 -12.90
CA ASN A 191 -18.39 -11.79 -13.19
C ASN A 191 -17.12 -12.60 -13.52
N LYS A 192 -17.34 -13.90 -13.81
CA LYS A 192 -16.26 -14.83 -14.18
C LYS A 192 -15.72 -14.58 -15.60
N ALA A 193 -16.51 -13.99 -16.50
CA ALA A 193 -16.11 -13.69 -17.87
C ALA A 193 -15.04 -12.59 -17.96
N GLY A 194 -14.87 -11.80 -16.89
CA GLY A 194 -13.80 -10.80 -16.78
C GLY A 194 -14.32 -9.37 -16.81
N ASP A 195 -15.63 -9.15 -16.86
CA ASP A 195 -16.20 -7.81 -16.88
C ASP A 195 -15.87 -7.05 -15.59
N VAL A 196 -15.56 -5.77 -15.74
CA VAL A 196 -15.20 -4.87 -14.65
C VAL A 196 -15.99 -3.58 -14.73
N GLU A 197 -16.48 -3.13 -13.58
CA GLU A 197 -16.91 -1.75 -13.40
C GLU A 197 -15.70 -0.90 -13.01
N THR A 198 -15.55 0.29 -13.60
CA THR A 198 -14.40 1.18 -13.34
C THR A 198 -14.86 2.54 -12.84
N GLU A 199 -14.34 2.94 -11.68
CA GLU A 199 -14.52 4.27 -11.10
C GLU A 199 -13.21 5.06 -11.18
N LYS A 200 -13.31 6.36 -11.46
CA LYS A 200 -12.17 7.28 -11.62
C LYS A 200 -12.19 8.33 -10.52
N PHE A 201 -11.03 8.58 -9.91
CA PHE A 201 -10.91 9.46 -8.75
C PHE A 201 -9.91 10.61 -8.96
N ALA A 202 -9.27 11.09 -7.90
CA ALA A 202 -8.30 12.17 -7.98
C ALA A 202 -7.00 11.74 -8.68
N ASP A 203 -6.20 12.73 -9.08
CA ASP A 203 -4.89 12.53 -9.70
C ASP A 203 -3.78 12.44 -8.64
N PHE A 204 -2.81 11.56 -8.90
CA PHE A 204 -1.66 11.31 -8.03
C PHE A 204 -0.37 11.18 -8.86
N LYS A 205 0.76 11.17 -8.14
CA LYS A 205 2.07 10.88 -8.71
C LYS A 205 2.71 9.72 -7.95
N PHE A 206 3.00 8.65 -8.66
CA PHE A 206 3.67 7.47 -8.14
C PHE A 206 4.94 7.18 -8.93
N VAL A 207 5.85 6.44 -8.31
CA VAL A 207 6.99 5.80 -9.01
C VAL A 207 6.47 4.81 -10.06
N PRO A 208 7.18 4.59 -11.17
CA PRO A 208 6.69 3.75 -12.25
C PRO A 208 6.57 2.29 -11.84
N PHE A 209 5.52 1.62 -12.32
CA PHE A 209 5.35 0.18 -12.18
C PHE A 209 6.19 -0.53 -13.25
N LEU A 210 7.27 -1.20 -12.84
CA LEU A 210 8.23 -1.85 -13.74
C LEU A 210 8.17 -3.37 -13.69
N LYS A 211 8.42 -4.01 -14.84
CA LYS A 211 8.51 -5.48 -14.99
C LYS A 211 9.82 -6.03 -14.41
N GLY A 212 9.83 -7.33 -14.13
CA GLY A 212 10.99 -8.07 -13.64
C GLY A 212 11.41 -7.72 -12.22
N ILE A 213 12.39 -8.49 -11.71
CA ILE A 213 12.98 -8.32 -10.38
C ILE A 213 14.30 -7.57 -10.54
N ASN A 214 14.59 -6.64 -9.62
CA ASN A 214 15.90 -6.04 -9.47
C ASN A 214 16.63 -6.66 -8.27
N LYS A 215 17.76 -7.31 -8.54
CA LYS A 215 18.60 -7.99 -7.54
C LYS A 215 19.85 -7.22 -7.13
N VAL A 216 20.02 -6.01 -7.67
CA VAL A 216 21.17 -5.14 -7.40
C VAL A 216 20.99 -4.41 -6.07
#